data_AF-A0A968MP35-F1
#
_entry.id   AF-A0A968MP35-F1
#
_cell.length_a   1.000
_cell.length_b   1.000
_cell.length_c   1.000
_cell.angle_alpha   90.00
_cell.angle_beta   90.00
_cell.angle_gamma   90.00
#
_symmetry.space_group_name_H-M   'P 1'
#
loop_
_entity.id
_entity.type
_entity.pdbx_description
1 polymer ?
#
loop_
_entity_poly.entity_id
_entity_poly.type
_entity_poly.pdbx_seq_one_letter_code
_entity_poly.pdbx_strand_id
1 'polypeptide(L)'
;MIMLSNKTWWSILAILVLAKTGARAEPLVVIDEGGVRPAVVSAWSGDGRQVELTVRPDADPKAVADAIQVNVERVKAQVRAGRVIVVGKSVEELLPLLAEVELSEGEPLTELAQLSGTGDDFGSGTSLRAKKKAALDAALADPTTTVVGQVVSVESGTFPRARVKVRILVGPRGSKDKKLARGKVVTFVPELGMVDGKIDFDAELTQRNAGAFYLEPKDRVRIQLGPVAPDGSHYLARAMTR
;
A
#
# COMPACT_ATOMS: atom_id res chain seq x y z
N MET A 1 -38.05 -4.57 -58.14
CA MET A 1 -37.77 -3.32 -57.43
C MET A 1 -39.04 -2.92 -56.69
N ILE A 2 -39.08 -3.18 -55.39
CA ILE A 2 -39.84 -2.52 -54.31
C ILE A 2 -39.21 -3.07 -53.03
N MET A 3 -38.50 -2.21 -52.31
CA MET A 3 -38.10 -2.41 -50.92
C MET A 3 -39.36 -2.41 -50.07
N LEU A 4 -39.46 -3.32 -49.09
CA LEU A 4 -40.25 -3.09 -47.88
C LEU A 4 -39.59 -3.82 -46.70
N SER A 5 -38.98 -2.98 -45.87
CA SER A 5 -38.48 -3.23 -44.52
C SER A 5 -39.61 -3.73 -43.62
N ASN A 6 -39.36 -4.80 -42.86
CA ASN A 6 -40.12 -5.07 -41.64
C ASN A 6 -39.16 -5.39 -40.49
N LYS A 7 -38.94 -4.36 -39.66
CA LYS A 7 -38.39 -4.44 -38.31
C LYS A 7 -39.39 -5.18 -37.43
N THR A 8 -39.05 -6.38 -36.98
CA THR A 8 -39.70 -7.01 -35.83
C THR A 8 -38.71 -7.11 -34.69
N TRP A 9 -38.99 -6.29 -33.67
CA TRP A 9 -38.50 -6.42 -32.32
C TRP A 9 -38.69 -7.85 -31.78
N TRP A 10 -37.61 -8.48 -31.35
CA TRP A 10 -37.65 -9.49 -30.31
C TRP A 10 -36.60 -9.14 -29.26
N SER A 11 -37.10 -8.69 -28.12
CA SER A 11 -36.37 -8.51 -26.88
C SER A 11 -35.78 -9.84 -26.44
N ILE A 12 -34.48 -10.06 -26.69
CA ILE A 12 -33.73 -11.12 -26.01
C ILE A 12 -33.08 -10.48 -24.79
N LEU A 13 -33.80 -10.63 -23.69
CA LEU A 13 -33.32 -10.57 -22.33
C LEU A 13 -32.14 -11.54 -22.16
N ALA A 14 -30.92 -11.07 -22.37
CA ALA A 14 -29.72 -11.81 -22.03
C ALA A 14 -29.30 -11.40 -20.62
N ILE A 15 -29.56 -12.33 -19.70
CA ILE A 15 -29.23 -12.31 -18.28
C ILE A 15 -27.81 -11.78 -18.07
N LEU A 16 -27.72 -10.57 -17.50
CA LEU A 16 -26.48 -10.04 -16.94
C LEU A 16 -26.15 -10.91 -15.74
N VAL A 17 -25.43 -12.02 -15.98
CA VAL A 17 -24.74 -12.76 -14.93
C VAL A 17 -23.68 -11.81 -14.40
N LEU A 18 -24.07 -11.01 -13.40
CA LEU A 18 -23.17 -10.25 -12.56
C LEU A 18 -22.40 -11.28 -11.73
N ALA A 19 -21.46 -11.96 -12.38
CA ALA A 19 -20.45 -12.73 -11.70
C ALA A 19 -19.69 -11.71 -10.85
N LYS A 20 -20.00 -11.69 -9.55
CA LYS A 20 -19.10 -11.11 -8.55
C LYS A 20 -17.81 -11.91 -8.64
N THR A 21 -16.91 -11.49 -9.52
CA THR A 21 -15.54 -11.96 -9.56
C THR A 21 -14.94 -11.58 -8.22
N GLY A 22 -14.78 -12.58 -7.35
CA GLY A 22 -14.09 -12.40 -6.09
C GLY A 22 -12.72 -11.79 -6.36
N ALA A 23 -12.36 -10.81 -5.55
CA ALA A 23 -11.05 -10.16 -5.50
C ALA A 23 -9.93 -11.22 -5.53
N ARG A 24 -9.40 -11.46 -6.72
CA ARG A 24 -8.27 -12.36 -6.96
C ARG A 24 -7.20 -11.50 -7.60
N ALA A 25 -5.98 -11.62 -7.09
CA ALA A 25 -4.80 -11.01 -7.65
C ALA A 25 -4.73 -11.40 -9.15
N GLU A 26 -4.86 -10.41 -10.03
CA GLU A 26 -4.88 -10.64 -11.49
C GLU A 26 -3.46 -10.44 -12.03
N PRO A 27 -2.86 -11.43 -12.71
CA PRO A 27 -1.51 -11.27 -13.24
C PRO A 27 -1.46 -10.23 -14.37
N LEU A 28 -0.32 -9.56 -14.58
CA LEU A 28 -0.20 -8.54 -15.64
C LEU A 28 -0.34 -9.16 -17.04
N VAL A 29 0.24 -10.33 -17.24
CA VAL A 29 0.10 -11.17 -18.44
C VAL A 29 -0.01 -12.64 -18.00
N VAL A 30 -0.61 -13.49 -18.82
CA VAL A 30 -0.70 -14.93 -18.53
C VAL A 30 0.21 -15.68 -19.49
N ILE A 31 1.00 -16.63 -19.00
CA ILE A 31 1.79 -17.53 -19.85
C ILE A 31 1.22 -18.93 -19.75
N ASP A 32 0.89 -19.51 -20.90
CA ASP A 32 0.44 -20.90 -21.00
C ASP A 32 1.08 -21.60 -22.21
N GLU A 33 0.69 -22.86 -22.43
CA GLU A 33 1.22 -23.71 -23.51
C GLU A 33 1.04 -23.10 -24.93
N GLY A 34 0.14 -22.12 -25.09
CA GLY A 34 -0.10 -21.40 -26.34
C GLY A 34 0.68 -20.08 -26.49
N GLY A 35 1.48 -19.69 -25.48
CA GLY A 35 2.25 -18.44 -25.48
C GLY A 35 1.75 -17.42 -24.44
N VAL A 36 2.12 -16.15 -24.64
CA VAL A 36 1.76 -15.05 -23.74
C VAL A 36 0.38 -14.51 -24.11
N ARG A 37 -0.58 -14.57 -23.18
CA ARG A 37 -1.94 -14.03 -23.32
C ARG A 37 -2.10 -12.71 -22.57
N PRO A 38 -2.91 -11.77 -23.09
CA PRO A 38 -3.26 -10.54 -22.39
C PRO A 38 -4.06 -10.81 -21.11
N ALA A 39 -3.84 -9.99 -20.08
CA ALA A 39 -4.63 -9.95 -18.85
C ALA A 39 -4.91 -8.49 -18.47
N VAL A 40 -4.22 -7.94 -17.46
CA VAL A 40 -4.29 -6.51 -17.15
C VAL A 40 -3.57 -5.67 -18.21
N VAL A 41 -2.46 -6.19 -18.74
CA VAL A 41 -1.83 -5.66 -19.96
C VAL A 41 -2.55 -6.27 -21.16
N SER A 42 -3.24 -5.42 -21.92
CA SER A 42 -4.04 -5.82 -23.08
C SER A 42 -3.23 -5.95 -24.37
N ALA A 43 -2.10 -5.25 -24.48
CA ALA A 43 -1.18 -5.34 -25.60
C ALA A 43 0.22 -4.86 -25.21
N TRP A 44 1.25 -5.30 -25.95
CA TRP A 44 2.62 -4.83 -25.78
C TRP A 44 3.31 -4.66 -27.13
N SER A 45 4.27 -3.75 -27.19
CA SER A 45 5.16 -3.55 -28.33
C SER A 45 6.51 -3.13 -27.82
N GLY A 46 7.61 -3.56 -28.43
CA GLY A 46 8.94 -3.13 -28.00
C GLY A 46 9.86 -2.84 -29.16
N ASP A 47 10.79 -1.92 -28.90
CA ASP A 47 11.92 -1.60 -29.76
C ASP A 47 13.20 -1.69 -28.92
N GLY A 48 14.04 -2.69 -29.19
CA GLY A 48 15.26 -2.97 -28.43
C GLY A 48 15.00 -3.22 -26.93
N ARG A 49 15.39 -2.27 -26.08
CA ARG A 49 15.28 -2.34 -24.61
C ARG A 49 14.18 -1.45 -24.03
N GLN A 50 13.28 -0.98 -24.88
CA GLN A 50 12.10 -0.22 -24.48
C GLN A 50 10.86 -1.00 -24.88
N VAL A 51 9.98 -1.24 -23.92
CA VAL A 51 8.71 -1.95 -24.11
C VAL A 51 7.58 -1.03 -23.70
N GLU A 52 6.62 -0.84 -24.60
CA GLU A 52 5.36 -0.16 -24.33
C GLU A 52 4.29 -1.21 -24.01
N LEU A 53 3.59 -1.02 -22.89
CA LEU A 53 2.49 -1.84 -22.43
C LEU A 53 1.21 -1.00 -22.48
N THR A 54 0.19 -1.53 -23.15
CA THR A 54 -1.17 -1.00 -23.14
C THR A 54 -1.94 -1.68 -22.03
N VAL A 55 -2.49 -0.89 -21.12
CA VAL A 55 -3.25 -1.36 -19.96
C VAL A 55 -4.75 -1.34 -20.30
N ARG A 56 -5.51 -2.32 -19.81
CA ARG A 56 -6.97 -2.39 -19.97
C ARG A 56 -7.62 -1.13 -19.35
N PRO A 57 -8.72 -0.58 -19.94
CA PRO A 57 -9.29 0.71 -19.51
C PRO A 57 -9.86 0.75 -18.08
N ASP A 58 -10.07 -0.40 -17.45
CA ASP A 58 -10.52 -0.56 -16.07
C ASP A 58 -9.37 -0.67 -15.05
N ALA A 59 -8.11 -0.74 -15.51
CA ALA A 59 -6.92 -0.83 -14.66
C ALA A 59 -6.12 0.49 -14.65
N ASP A 60 -5.50 0.81 -13.51
CA ASP A 60 -4.69 2.02 -13.35
C ASP A 60 -3.27 1.83 -13.94
N PRO A 61 -2.90 2.57 -15.01
CA PRO A 61 -1.56 2.49 -15.60
C PRO A 61 -0.45 2.85 -14.62
N LYS A 62 -0.73 3.70 -13.63
CA LYS A 62 0.27 4.07 -12.62
C LYS A 62 0.53 2.90 -11.67
N ALA A 63 -0.52 2.26 -11.16
CA ALA A 63 -0.39 1.06 -10.33
C ALA A 63 0.38 -0.06 -11.06
N VAL A 64 0.12 -0.25 -12.36
CA VAL A 64 0.87 -1.21 -13.19
C VAL A 64 2.35 -0.84 -13.28
N ALA A 65 2.68 0.43 -13.53
CA ALA A 65 4.06 0.89 -13.60
C ALA A 65 4.80 0.69 -12.26
N ASP A 66 4.16 1.02 -11.15
CA ASP A 66 4.72 0.88 -9.81
C ASP A 66 4.95 -0.60 -9.46
N ALA A 67 3.98 -1.48 -9.77
CA ALA A 67 4.10 -2.92 -9.56
C ALA A 67 5.28 -3.53 -10.35
N ILE A 68 5.49 -3.09 -11.60
CA ILE A 68 6.63 -3.51 -12.42
C ILE A 68 7.94 -3.00 -11.82
N GLN A 69 7.99 -1.74 -11.39
CA GLN A 69 9.18 -1.12 -10.82
C GLN A 69 9.65 -1.81 -9.53
N VAL A 70 8.72 -2.35 -8.73
CA VAL A 70 8.98 -3.06 -7.48
C VAL A 70 9.41 -4.51 -7.72
N ASN A 71 8.72 -5.22 -8.61
CA ASN A 71 8.89 -6.67 -8.76
C ASN A 71 9.90 -7.07 -9.85
N VAL A 72 10.23 -6.17 -10.78
CA VAL A 72 11.14 -6.46 -11.88
C VAL A 72 12.47 -5.74 -11.65
N GLU A 73 13.54 -6.50 -11.45
CA GLU A 73 14.86 -5.92 -11.25
C GLU A 73 15.41 -5.25 -12.51
N ARG A 74 16.13 -4.14 -12.32
CA ARG A 74 16.88 -3.41 -13.36
C ARG A 74 16.02 -2.88 -14.52
N VAL A 75 14.76 -2.57 -14.26
CA VAL A 75 13.90 -1.84 -15.20
C VAL A 75 13.49 -0.49 -14.65
N LYS A 76 13.07 0.40 -15.54
CA LYS A 76 12.44 1.68 -15.23
C LYS A 76 11.09 1.74 -15.90
N ALA A 77 10.02 1.77 -15.12
CA ALA A 77 8.64 1.86 -15.60
C ALA A 77 8.11 3.28 -15.44
N GLN A 78 7.47 3.84 -16.46
CA GLN A 78 6.87 5.18 -16.44
C GLN A 78 5.59 5.22 -17.26
N VAL A 79 4.58 5.99 -16.80
CA VAL A 79 3.37 6.23 -17.59
C VAL A 79 3.61 7.36 -18.59
N ARG A 80 3.36 7.13 -19.88
CA ARG A 80 3.35 8.16 -20.94
C ARG A 80 2.16 7.96 -21.85
N ALA A 81 1.42 9.03 -22.13
CA ALA A 81 0.26 9.02 -23.02
C ALA A 81 -0.76 7.89 -22.73
N GLY A 82 -0.97 7.57 -21.44
CA GLY A 82 -1.88 6.50 -21.01
C GLY A 82 -1.34 5.08 -21.18
N ARG A 83 -0.06 4.90 -21.52
CA ARG A 83 0.63 3.61 -21.64
C ARG A 83 1.75 3.50 -20.61
N VAL A 84 2.13 2.29 -20.25
CA VAL A 84 3.29 2.04 -19.38
C VAL A 84 4.50 1.75 -20.25
N ILE A 85 5.53 2.57 -20.11
CA ILE A 85 6.81 2.42 -20.82
C ILE A 85 7.82 1.81 -19.85
N VAL A 86 8.34 0.64 -20.19
CA VAL A 86 9.35 -0.09 -19.42
C VAL A 86 10.67 -0.04 -20.18
N VAL A 87 11.72 0.46 -19.54
CA VAL A 87 13.07 0.55 -20.11
C VAL A 87 14.03 -0.32 -19.31
N GLY A 88 14.87 -1.09 -19.99
CA GLY A 88 15.99 -1.82 -19.38
C GLY A 88 16.08 -3.31 -19.77
N LYS A 89 14.98 -3.89 -20.24
CA LYS A 89 14.87 -5.29 -20.70
C LYS A 89 14.21 -5.36 -22.07
N SER A 90 14.54 -6.40 -22.85
CA SER A 90 13.82 -6.68 -24.10
C SER A 90 12.42 -7.26 -23.81
N VAL A 91 11.56 -7.32 -24.83
CA VAL A 91 10.23 -7.95 -24.73
C VAL A 91 10.34 -9.39 -24.25
N GLU A 92 11.28 -10.16 -24.80
CA GLU A 92 11.51 -11.57 -24.50
C GLU A 92 11.93 -11.79 -23.03
N GLU A 93 12.72 -10.87 -22.48
CA GLU A 93 13.15 -10.91 -21.07
C GLU A 93 12.09 -10.39 -20.10
N LEU A 94 11.21 -9.49 -20.56
CA LEU A 94 10.25 -8.79 -19.72
C LEU A 94 8.96 -9.60 -19.54
N LEU A 95 8.41 -10.18 -20.61
CA LEU A 95 7.11 -10.88 -20.57
C LEU A 95 7.04 -12.02 -19.54
N PRO A 96 8.08 -12.87 -19.37
CA PRO A 96 8.10 -13.90 -18.32
C PRO A 96 7.99 -13.30 -16.92
N LEU A 97 8.67 -12.18 -16.68
CA LEU A 97 8.68 -11.50 -15.38
C LEU A 97 7.34 -10.83 -15.09
N LEU A 98 6.69 -10.26 -16.12
CA LEU A 98 5.35 -9.67 -15.96
C LEU A 98 4.29 -10.72 -15.59
N ALA A 99 4.47 -11.98 -16.00
CA ALA A 99 3.55 -13.04 -15.64
C ALA A 99 3.55 -13.38 -14.14
N GLU A 100 4.65 -13.08 -13.46
CA GLU A 100 4.82 -13.26 -12.02
C GLU A 100 4.36 -12.04 -11.21
N VAL A 101 4.09 -10.91 -11.88
CA VAL A 101 3.59 -9.70 -11.23
C VAL A 101 2.06 -9.78 -11.15
N GLU A 102 1.54 -9.85 -9.94
CA GLU A 102 0.11 -9.82 -9.67
C GLU A 102 -0.32 -8.41 -9.25
N LEU A 103 -1.32 -7.85 -9.93
CA LEU A 103 -1.98 -6.64 -9.48
C LEU A 103 -3.01 -7.01 -8.42
N SER A 104 -2.76 -6.53 -7.21
CA SER A 104 -3.77 -6.47 -6.16
C SER A 104 -4.59 -5.21 -6.37
N GLU A 105 -5.88 -5.32 -6.68
CA GLU A 105 -6.76 -4.14 -6.71
C GLU A 105 -6.76 -3.46 -5.33
N GLY A 106 -6.28 -2.22 -5.29
CA GLY A 106 -6.12 -1.43 -4.07
C GLY A 106 -5.08 -2.05 -3.15
N GLU A 107 -3.79 -1.76 -3.40
CA GLU A 107 -2.79 -2.10 -2.39
C GLU A 107 -3.19 -1.38 -1.09
N PRO A 108 -3.46 -2.13 -0.01
CA PRO A 108 -3.71 -1.51 1.28
C PRO A 108 -2.51 -0.64 1.70
N LEU A 109 -1.31 -0.99 1.24
CA LEU A 109 -0.08 -0.21 1.40
C LEU A 109 -0.02 1.03 0.50
N THR A 110 -0.76 1.12 -0.61
CA THR A 110 -0.84 2.38 -1.35
C THR A 110 -1.90 3.31 -0.71
N GLU A 111 -3.01 2.76 -0.22
CA GLU A 111 -4.04 3.52 0.50
C GLU A 111 -3.56 3.97 1.90
N LEU A 112 -2.85 3.12 2.63
CA LEU A 112 -2.17 3.48 3.89
C LEU A 112 -1.07 4.53 3.63
N ALA A 113 -0.44 4.56 2.45
CA ALA A 113 0.57 5.56 2.10
C ALA A 113 -0.06 6.94 1.88
N GLN A 114 -1.27 6.99 1.30
CA GLN A 114 -2.04 8.23 1.21
C GLN A 114 -2.47 8.73 2.60
N LEU A 115 -2.79 7.80 3.52
CA LEU A 115 -3.07 8.12 4.92
C LEU A 115 -1.82 8.56 5.71
N SER A 116 -0.63 8.04 5.40
CA SER A 116 0.63 8.45 6.05
C SER A 116 1.20 9.74 5.47
N GLY A 117 1.09 9.94 4.16
CA GLY A 117 1.57 11.10 3.41
C GLY A 117 0.76 12.38 3.60
N THR A 118 -0.39 12.32 4.28
CA THR A 118 -1.13 13.53 4.70
C THR A 118 -0.51 14.23 5.93
N GLY A 119 0.71 13.83 6.31
CA GLY A 119 1.45 14.34 7.47
C GLY A 119 2.17 15.68 7.29
N ASP A 120 2.67 16.02 6.10
CA ASP A 120 3.36 17.29 5.86
C ASP A 120 3.35 17.64 4.36
N ASP A 121 2.58 18.66 3.95
CA ASP A 121 3.16 19.90 3.44
C ASP A 121 2.08 20.96 3.15
N PHE A 122 2.35 22.18 3.61
CA PHE A 122 1.73 23.48 3.34
C PHE A 122 0.42 23.51 2.49
N GLY A 123 -0.71 23.71 3.17
CA GLY A 123 -1.96 24.11 2.52
C GLY A 123 -2.99 24.59 3.53
N SER A 124 -3.13 25.91 3.65
CA SER A 124 -4.16 26.61 4.42
C SER A 124 -5.56 26.04 4.12
N GLY A 125 -6.09 25.27 5.07
CA GLY A 125 -7.41 24.63 4.96
C GLY A 125 -7.99 24.40 6.36
N THR A 126 -8.99 25.20 6.68
CA THR A 126 -9.47 25.57 8.01
C THR A 126 -10.21 24.46 8.78
N SER A 127 -10.06 24.50 10.12
CA SER A 127 -10.94 23.98 11.19
C SER A 127 -10.94 22.48 11.60
N LEU A 128 -10.83 21.50 10.71
CA LEU A 128 -10.87 20.07 11.10
C LEU A 128 -9.49 19.42 11.24
N ARG A 129 -8.55 19.77 10.36
CA ARG A 129 -7.17 19.26 10.37
C ARG A 129 -6.36 19.77 11.56
N ALA A 130 -6.56 21.03 11.95
CA ALA A 130 -5.93 21.62 13.12
C ALA A 130 -6.36 20.96 14.44
N LYS A 131 -7.64 20.57 14.55
CA LYS A 131 -8.15 19.84 15.74
C LYS A 131 -7.58 18.43 15.84
N LYS A 132 -7.47 17.70 14.72
CA LYS A 132 -6.84 16.37 14.68
C LYS A 132 -5.34 16.45 15.03
N LYS A 133 -4.62 17.48 14.54
CA LYS A 133 -3.21 17.73 14.91
C LYS A 133 -3.06 18.09 16.38
N ALA A 134 -3.90 18.97 16.93
CA ALA A 134 -3.85 19.35 18.34
C ALA A 134 -4.19 18.19 19.29
N ALA A 135 -5.21 17.38 18.95
CA ALA A 135 -5.55 16.17 19.72
C ALA A 135 -4.42 15.13 19.67
N LEU A 136 -3.73 15.02 18.53
CA LEU A 136 -2.57 14.16 18.34
C LEU A 136 -1.35 14.64 19.15
N ASP A 137 -1.04 15.92 19.09
CA ASP A 137 0.05 16.53 19.86
C ASP A 137 -0.22 16.40 21.36
N ALA A 138 -1.48 16.51 21.79
CA ALA A 138 -1.88 16.29 23.17
C ALA A 138 -1.74 14.81 23.60
N ALA A 139 -2.10 13.85 22.75
CA ALA A 139 -1.92 12.43 23.04
C ALA A 139 -0.44 12.01 23.17
N LEU A 140 0.44 12.66 22.40
CA LEU A 140 1.89 12.43 22.42
C LEU A 140 2.64 13.36 23.38
N ALA A 141 1.94 14.26 24.06
CA ALA A 141 2.52 15.16 25.05
C ALA A 141 2.67 14.50 26.42
N ASP A 142 1.95 13.41 26.69
CA ASP A 142 2.09 12.67 27.95
C ASP A 142 3.44 11.95 28.01
N PRO A 143 4.41 12.44 28.80
CA PRO A 143 5.73 11.86 28.85
C PRO A 143 5.76 10.53 29.60
N THR A 144 4.68 10.14 30.29
CA THR A 144 4.61 8.90 31.07
C THR A 144 4.28 7.68 30.24
N THR A 145 3.64 7.89 29.09
CA THR A 145 3.24 6.84 28.14
C THR A 145 3.92 6.98 26.78
N THR A 146 4.80 7.97 26.61
CA THR A 146 5.47 8.25 25.33
C THR A 146 6.94 7.86 25.36
N VAL A 147 7.39 7.25 24.28
CA VAL A 147 8.77 6.86 24.00
C VAL A 147 9.26 7.59 22.75
N VAL A 148 10.50 8.06 22.77
CA VAL A 148 11.18 8.55 21.56
C VAL A 148 12.28 7.58 21.21
N GLY A 149 12.35 7.17 19.95
CA GLY A 149 13.31 6.19 19.49
C GLY A 149 13.79 6.43 18.07
N GLN A 150 14.72 5.58 17.65
CA GLN A 150 15.21 5.49 16.29
C GLN A 150 14.91 4.09 15.76
N VAL A 151 14.33 4.01 14.57
CA VAL A 151 14.03 2.74 13.91
C VAL A 151 15.35 2.04 13.57
N VAL A 152 15.46 0.78 13.97
CA VAL A 152 16.63 -0.08 13.71
C VAL A 152 16.33 -0.98 12.52
N SER A 153 15.12 -1.56 12.48
CA SER A 153 14.65 -2.39 11.37
C SER A 153 13.12 -2.42 11.36
N VAL A 154 12.57 -2.64 10.17
CA VAL A 154 11.16 -2.95 9.97
C VAL A 154 11.09 -4.33 9.34
N GLU A 155 10.42 -5.24 10.03
CA GLU A 155 10.12 -6.58 9.53
C GLU A 155 8.67 -6.56 9.03
N SER A 156 8.52 -6.50 7.70
CA SER A 156 7.23 -6.63 7.02
C SER A 156 6.81 -8.11 7.10
N GLY A 157 5.88 -8.43 8.00
CA GLY A 157 5.26 -9.75 8.05
C GLY A 157 4.16 -9.88 6.99
N THR A 158 3.33 -10.92 7.10
CA THR A 158 2.08 -10.97 6.33
C THR A 158 1.20 -9.79 6.73
N PHE A 159 0.93 -8.90 5.77
CA PHE A 159 0.01 -7.78 5.95
C PHE A 159 -1.34 -8.27 6.52
N PRO A 160 -1.94 -7.59 7.51
CA PRO A 160 -1.63 -6.26 8.06
C PRO A 160 -0.69 -6.27 9.28
N ARG A 161 0.22 -7.25 9.39
CA ARG A 161 1.14 -7.35 10.54
C ARG A 161 2.54 -6.86 10.17
N ALA A 162 3.06 -5.90 10.93
CA ALA A 162 4.45 -5.47 10.86
C ALA A 162 5.10 -5.53 12.25
N ARG A 163 6.44 -5.61 12.28
CA ARG A 163 7.23 -5.52 13.51
C ARG A 163 8.32 -4.45 13.33
N VAL A 164 8.23 -3.40 14.12
CA VAL A 164 9.17 -2.28 14.08
C VAL A 164 10.12 -2.40 15.27
N LYS A 165 11.40 -2.65 15.03
CA LYS A 165 12.42 -2.62 16.09
C LYS A 165 12.94 -1.21 16.24
N VAL A 166 12.83 -0.67 17.45
CA VAL A 166 13.17 0.72 17.74
C VAL A 166 14.18 0.78 18.88
N ARG A 167 15.28 1.49 18.67
CA ARG A 167 16.25 1.85 19.70
C ARG A 167 15.72 3.04 20.48
N ILE A 168 15.50 2.87 21.78
CA ILE A 168 15.00 3.92 22.65
C ILE A 168 16.05 5.02 22.84
N LEU A 169 15.68 6.24 22.48
CA LEU A 169 16.47 7.44 22.75
C LEU A 169 16.04 8.10 24.06
N VAL A 170 14.72 8.14 24.30
CA VAL A 170 14.09 8.65 25.52
C VAL A 170 12.96 7.70 25.92
N GLY A 171 13.07 7.07 27.09
CA GLY A 171 12.00 6.23 27.64
C GLY A 171 10.91 7.05 28.34
N PRO A 172 9.79 6.43 28.73
CA PRO A 172 8.69 7.12 29.39
C PRO A 172 9.10 7.55 30.80
N ARG A 173 8.72 8.76 31.20
CA ARG A 173 8.93 9.26 32.57
C ARG A 173 8.07 8.46 33.54
N GLY A 174 8.70 7.83 34.54
CA GLY A 174 8.00 7.09 35.59
C GLY A 174 7.70 5.62 35.26
N SER A 175 8.03 5.15 34.05
CA SER A 175 7.96 3.71 33.75
C SER A 175 9.02 2.95 34.56
N LYS A 176 8.59 1.91 35.28
CA LYS A 176 9.48 0.94 35.94
C LYS A 176 9.99 -0.14 34.98
N ASP A 177 9.55 -0.11 33.72
CA ASP A 177 9.94 -1.12 32.74
C ASP A 177 11.37 -0.89 32.25
N LYS A 178 12.30 -1.73 32.73
CA LYS A 178 13.71 -1.71 32.32
C LYS A 178 13.91 -1.98 30.83
N LYS A 179 12.92 -2.57 30.14
CA LYS A 179 12.97 -2.82 28.69
C LYS A 179 12.86 -1.52 27.89
N LEU A 180 12.20 -0.50 28.44
CA LEU A 180 11.99 0.81 27.82
C LEU A 180 13.07 1.84 28.21
N ALA A 181 14.18 1.39 28.78
CA ALA A 181 15.31 2.25 29.12
C ALA A 181 16.06 2.75 27.87
N ARG A 182 16.67 3.93 27.98
CA ARG A 182 17.51 4.51 26.91
C ARG A 182 18.59 3.51 26.44
N GLY A 183 18.76 3.41 25.13
CA GLY A 183 19.71 2.53 24.45
C GLY A 183 19.20 1.11 24.21
N LYS A 184 18.07 0.71 24.79
CA LYS A 184 17.47 -0.61 24.54
C LYS A 184 16.78 -0.65 23.18
N VAL A 185 16.74 -1.83 22.57
CA VAL A 185 15.98 -2.08 21.34
C VAL A 185 14.72 -2.84 21.73
N VAL A 186 13.58 -2.30 21.32
CA VAL A 186 12.26 -2.83 21.66
C VAL A 186 11.48 -3.03 20.38
N THR A 187 10.75 -4.15 20.30
CA THR A 187 9.87 -4.45 19.19
C THR A 187 8.49 -3.86 19.45
N PHE A 188 8.00 -3.14 18.47
CA PHE A 188 6.68 -2.55 18.47
C PHE A 188 5.85 -3.12 17.33
N VAL A 189 4.57 -3.38 17.60
CA VAL A 189 3.63 -3.95 16.62
C VAL A 189 2.53 -2.91 16.35
N PRO A 190 2.47 -2.28 15.17
CA PRO A 190 1.35 -1.42 14.80
C PRO A 190 0.07 -2.24 14.63
N GLU A 191 -1.01 -1.74 15.21
CA GLU A 191 -2.35 -2.31 15.04
C GLU A 191 -3.19 -1.42 14.15
N LEU A 192 -3.81 -2.01 13.13
CA LEU A 192 -4.81 -1.36 12.30
C LEU A 192 -6.21 -1.74 12.81
N GLY A 193 -7.17 -0.82 12.70
CA GLY A 193 -8.57 -1.11 12.94
C GLY A 193 -9.09 -2.07 11.87
N MET A 194 -9.79 -3.11 12.32
CA MET A 194 -10.34 -4.15 11.44
C MET A 194 -11.86 -4.24 11.62
N VAL A 195 -12.59 -4.31 10.51
CA VAL A 195 -14.05 -4.55 10.46
C VAL A 195 -14.30 -5.64 9.44
N ASP A 196 -14.99 -6.72 9.85
CA ASP A 196 -15.31 -7.88 9.01
C ASP A 196 -14.10 -8.49 8.26
N GLY A 197 -12.94 -8.51 8.93
CA GLY A 197 -11.69 -9.05 8.38
C GLY A 197 -11.02 -8.14 7.35
N LYS A 198 -11.54 -6.94 7.12
CA LYS A 198 -10.95 -5.89 6.29
C LYS A 198 -10.42 -4.75 7.15
N ILE A 199 -9.50 -3.97 6.61
CA ILE A 199 -9.01 -2.77 7.28
C ILE A 199 -10.10 -1.72 7.22
N ASP A 200 -10.41 -1.16 8.38
CA ASP A 200 -11.21 0.05 8.49
C ASP A 200 -10.28 1.25 8.43
N PHE A 201 -10.26 1.96 7.29
CA PHE A 201 -9.44 3.15 7.08
C PHE A 201 -9.94 4.37 7.85
N ASP A 202 -11.20 4.37 8.27
CA ASP A 202 -11.80 5.44 9.07
C ASP A 202 -11.57 5.22 10.58
N ALA A 203 -11.20 4.01 10.99
CA ALA A 203 -10.83 3.70 12.36
C ALA A 203 -9.66 4.57 12.83
N GLU A 204 -9.82 5.14 14.04
CA GLU A 204 -8.81 5.99 14.64
C GLU A 204 -7.46 5.26 14.84
N LEU A 205 -7.49 3.96 15.15
CA LEU A 205 -6.29 3.12 15.24
C LEU A 205 -5.55 3.05 13.91
N THR A 206 -6.26 2.84 12.80
CA THR A 206 -5.67 2.80 11.45
C THR A 206 -5.05 4.14 11.08
N GLN A 207 -5.77 5.25 11.28
CA GLN A 207 -5.26 6.59 10.99
C GLN A 207 -4.02 6.94 11.83
N ARG A 208 -3.91 6.39 13.05
CA ARG A 208 -2.75 6.62 13.90
C ARG A 208 -1.56 5.72 13.54
N ASN A 209 -1.79 4.48 13.11
CA ASN A 209 -0.73 3.48 12.92
C ASN A 209 -0.30 3.22 11.48
N ALA A 210 -1.05 3.71 10.49
CA ALA A 210 -0.72 3.53 9.07
C ALA A 210 0.73 3.93 8.73
N GLY A 211 1.22 5.03 9.32
CA GLY A 211 2.59 5.51 9.09
C GLY A 211 3.69 4.53 9.51
N ALA A 212 3.41 3.59 10.41
CA ALA A 212 4.40 2.62 10.88
C ALA A 212 4.86 1.64 9.79
N PHE A 213 4.05 1.43 8.76
CA PHE A 213 4.35 0.52 7.64
C PHE A 213 5.31 1.13 6.61
N TYR A 214 5.58 2.44 6.69
CA TYR A 214 6.51 3.15 5.80
C TYR A 214 7.78 3.61 6.50
N LEU A 215 7.99 3.17 7.74
CA LEU A 215 9.20 3.54 8.47
C LEU A 215 10.42 2.90 7.84
N GLU A 216 11.49 3.68 7.75
CA GLU A 216 12.78 3.20 7.28
C GLU A 216 13.79 3.10 8.44
N PRO A 217 14.80 2.22 8.33
CA PRO A 217 15.90 2.22 9.26
C PRO A 217 16.54 3.62 9.38
N LYS A 218 16.81 4.03 10.63
CA LYS A 218 17.32 5.34 11.07
C LYS A 218 16.27 6.44 11.25
N ASP A 219 15.02 6.21 10.86
CA ASP A 219 13.93 7.16 11.12
C ASP A 219 13.79 7.45 12.61
N ARG A 220 13.53 8.71 12.93
CA ARG A 220 13.18 9.12 14.29
C ARG A 220 11.69 8.98 14.48
N VAL A 221 11.30 8.31 15.57
CA VAL A 221 9.90 8.06 15.87
C VAL A 221 9.55 8.45 17.30
N ARG A 222 8.35 8.98 17.47
CA ARG A 222 7.69 9.13 18.76
C ARG A 222 6.54 8.15 18.83
N ILE A 223 6.55 7.31 19.86
CA ILE A 223 5.63 6.18 20.05
C ILE A 223 4.87 6.37 21.35
N GLN A 224 3.55 6.42 21.27
CA GLN A 224 2.70 6.23 22.43
C GLN A 224 2.55 4.74 22.70
N LEU A 225 2.75 4.34 23.95
CA LEU A 225 2.66 2.95 24.39
C LEU A 225 1.20 2.54 24.51
N GLY A 226 0.82 1.51 23.76
CA GLY A 226 -0.42 0.77 23.98
C GLY A 226 -0.28 -0.29 25.08
N PRO A 227 -1.31 -1.13 25.25
CA PRO A 227 -1.19 -2.34 26.07
C PRO A 227 -0.01 -3.22 25.61
N VAL A 228 0.42 -4.13 26.48
CA VAL A 228 1.48 -5.09 26.15
C VAL A 228 0.83 -6.30 25.49
N ALA A 229 1.33 -6.68 24.32
CA ALA A 229 0.91 -7.88 23.61
C ALA A 229 1.24 -9.15 24.42
N PRO A 230 0.55 -10.27 24.18
CA PRO A 230 0.81 -11.53 24.89
C PRO A 230 2.25 -12.04 24.77
N ASP A 231 2.96 -11.66 23.71
CA ASP A 231 4.37 -12.01 23.48
C ASP A 231 5.37 -11.05 24.16
N GLY A 232 4.87 -10.07 24.92
CA GLY A 232 5.68 -9.07 25.61
C GLY A 232 6.12 -7.88 24.74
N SER A 233 5.64 -7.78 23.50
CA SER A 233 5.82 -6.60 22.63
C SER A 233 4.90 -5.46 23.08
N HIS A 234 5.28 -4.21 22.80
CA HIS A 234 4.38 -3.07 23.02
C HIS A 234 3.60 -2.78 21.75
N TYR A 235 2.29 -2.60 21.84
CA TYR A 235 1.53 -2.10 20.70
C TYR A 235 1.97 -0.68 20.37
N LEU A 236 2.25 -0.45 19.08
CA LEU A 236 2.59 0.85 18.54
C LEU A 236 1.27 1.61 18.35
N ALA A 237 1.10 2.75 19.01
CA ALA A 237 -0.11 3.56 18.85
C ALA A 237 0.05 4.71 17.84
N ARG A 238 1.28 5.09 17.46
CA ARG A 238 1.65 5.91 16.27
C ARG A 238 3.17 6.04 16.18
N ALA A 239 3.72 6.23 14.98
CA ALA A 239 5.09 6.70 14.75
C ALA A 239 5.06 7.98 13.91
N MET A 240 5.70 9.05 14.38
CA MET A 240 5.96 10.26 13.58
C MET A 240 7.42 10.29 13.16
N THR A 241 7.67 10.31 11.86
CA THR A 241 8.95 10.73 11.28
C THR A 241 9.15 12.23 11.51
N ARG A 242 10.39 12.63 11.82
CA ARG A 242 10.83 14.02 11.89
C ARG A 242 12.07 14.18 11.04
#